data_AF-A0A1T5GU03-F1
#
_entry.id   AF-A0A1T5GU03-F1
#
_cell.length_a   1.000
_cell.length_b   1.000
_cell.length_c   1.000
_cell.angle_alpha   90.00
_cell.angle_beta   90.00
_cell.angle_gamma   90.00
#
_symmetry.space_group_name_H-M   'P 1'
#
loop_
_entity.id
_entity.type
_entity.pdbx_description
1 polymer ?
#
loop_
_entity_poly.entity_id
_entity_poly.type
_entity_poly.pdbx_seq_one_letter_code
_entity_poly.pdbx_strand_id
1 'polypeptide(L)'
;LRYDAESSALQYTNSKGLTETIGLSALVKSNETVTVFDYDKSSNQLSYTDEKGQPHVFDLGTGSLEYKKESNSLFYIDAKGVSKELALN
;
A
#
# COMPACT_ATOMS: atom_id res chain seq x y z
N LEU A 1 -29.75 -11.64 -1.57
CA LEU A 1 -28.52 -10.85 -1.76
C LEU A 1 -28.43 -10.46 -3.23
N ARG A 2 -28.22 -9.18 -3.54
CA ARG A 2 -28.11 -8.65 -4.91
C ARG A 2 -26.96 -7.66 -4.97
N TYR A 3 -26.20 -7.67 -6.06
CA TYR A 3 -25.22 -6.64 -6.35
C TYR A 3 -25.86 -5.43 -7.05
N ASP A 4 -25.51 -4.24 -6.60
CA ASP A 4 -25.86 -2.96 -7.21
C ASP A 4 -24.58 -2.32 -7.76
N ALA A 5 -24.50 -2.22 -9.09
CA ALA A 5 -23.33 -1.73 -9.79
C ALA A 5 -23.16 -0.20 -9.69
N GLU A 6 -24.25 0.56 -9.53
CA GLU A 6 -24.16 2.03 -9.43
C GLU A 6 -23.55 2.45 -8.09
N SER A 7 -23.93 1.76 -7.02
CA SER A 7 -23.43 2.04 -5.67
C SER A 7 -22.24 1.17 -5.25
N SER A 8 -21.80 0.22 -6.09
CA SER A 8 -20.77 -0.78 -5.75
C SER A 8 -21.05 -1.45 -4.40
N ALA A 9 -22.28 -1.96 -4.23
CA ALA A 9 -22.75 -2.47 -2.96
C ALA A 9 -23.49 -3.80 -3.10
N LEU A 10 -23.46 -4.59 -2.02
CA LEU A 10 -24.34 -5.74 -1.86
C LEU A 10 -25.55 -5.34 -1.03
N GLN A 11 -26.75 -5.61 -1.55
CA GLN A 11 -28.01 -5.37 -0.85
C GLN A 11 -28.63 -6.72 -0.46
N TYR A 12 -29.14 -6.83 0.76
CA TYR A 12 -29.88 -8.00 1.19
C TYR A 12 -31.08 -7.60 2.05
N THR A 13 -32.12 -8.42 2.00
CA THR A 13 -33.28 -8.26 2.88
C THR A 13 -33.04 -9.09 4.13
N ASN A 14 -33.06 -8.46 5.30
CA ASN A 14 -32.89 -9.14 6.58
C ASN A 14 -34.17 -9.88 7.01
N SER A 15 -34.12 -10.56 8.15
CA SER A 15 -35.25 -11.32 8.71
C SER A 15 -36.48 -10.48 9.06
N LYS A 16 -36.35 -9.15 9.12
CA LYS A 16 -37.43 -8.21 9.38
C LYS A 16 -38.01 -7.60 8.09
N GLY A 17 -37.56 -8.05 6.92
CA GLY A 17 -38.01 -7.51 5.63
C GLY A 17 -37.37 -6.18 5.24
N LEU A 18 -36.37 -5.69 5.97
CA LEU A 18 -35.67 -4.44 5.67
C LEU A 18 -34.47 -4.71 4.77
N THR A 19 -34.23 -3.83 3.80
CA THR A 19 -33.03 -3.88 2.96
C THR A 19 -31.86 -3.25 3.70
N GLU A 20 -30.82 -4.04 3.89
CA GLU A 20 -29.52 -3.60 4.39
C GLU A 20 -28.50 -3.57 3.24
N THR A 21 -27.54 -2.66 3.35
CA THR A 21 -26.53 -2.39 2.32
C THR A 21 -25.14 -2.58 2.90
N ILE A 22 -24.32 -3.35 2.17
CA ILE A 22 -22.90 -3.56 2.44
C ILE A 22 -22.13 -2.87 1.32
N GLY A 23 -21.55 -1.69 1.60
CA GLY A 23 -20.77 -0.95 0.62
C GLY A 23 -19.42 -1.62 0.37
N LEU A 24 -19.17 -2.13 -0.84
CA LEU A 24 -17.92 -2.84 -1.15
C LEU A 24 -16.73 -1.90 -1.21
N SER A 25 -16.91 -0.66 -1.68
CA SER A 25 -15.83 0.33 -1.77
C SER A 25 -15.21 0.65 -0.41
N ALA A 26 -16.02 0.71 0.65
CA ALA A 26 -15.50 0.93 2.00
C ALA A 26 -14.69 -0.27 2.51
N LEU A 27 -15.16 -1.48 2.22
CA LEU A 27 -14.45 -2.72 2.58
C LEU A 27 -13.14 -2.87 1.80
N VAL A 28 -13.16 -2.60 0.49
CA VAL A 28 -11.97 -2.63 -0.36
C VAL A 28 -10.97 -1.60 0.11
N LYS A 29 -11.36 -0.33 0.28
CA LYS A 29 -10.45 0.71 0.77
C LYS A 29 -9.86 0.41 2.15
N SER A 30 -10.64 -0.23 3.03
CA SER A 30 -10.15 -0.62 4.36
C SER A 30 -9.09 -1.72 4.31
N ASN A 31 -9.01 -2.48 3.22
CA ASN A 31 -8.14 -3.64 3.07
C ASN A 31 -7.16 -3.51 1.90
N GLU A 32 -7.26 -2.45 1.11
CA GLU A 32 -6.35 -2.15 0.02
C GLU A 32 -5.07 -1.56 0.59
N THR A 33 -3.95 -2.16 0.22
CA THR A 33 -2.63 -1.63 0.52
C THR A 33 -2.17 -0.77 -0.65
N VAL A 34 -1.88 0.51 -0.38
CA VAL A 34 -1.35 1.43 -1.40
C VAL A 34 0.13 1.63 -1.12
N THR A 35 0.97 1.09 -2.00
CA THR A 35 2.42 1.30 -1.98
C THR A 35 2.79 2.24 -3.12
N VAL A 36 3.21 3.47 -2.80
CA VAL A 36 3.64 4.48 -3.79
C VAL A 36 5.12 4.79 -3.58
N PHE A 37 5.88 4.67 -4.66
CA PHE A 37 7.26 5.15 -4.74
C PHE A 37 7.30 6.44 -5.56
N ASP A 38 7.95 7.46 -5.00
CA ASP A 38 8.25 8.70 -5.71
C ASP A 38 9.76 8.87 -5.80
N TYR A 39 10.26 9.14 -7.01
CA TYR A 39 11.69 9.30 -7.25
C TYR A 39 11.98 10.72 -7.74
N ASP A 40 12.73 11.46 -6.93
CA ASP A 40 13.21 12.78 -7.28
C ASP A 40 14.59 12.69 -7.95
N LYS A 41 14.59 12.92 -9.27
CA LYS A 41 15.81 12.93 -10.09
C LYS A 41 16.80 14.02 -9.71
N SER A 42 16.33 15.16 -9.20
CA SER A 42 17.18 16.32 -8.91
C SER A 42 18.05 16.09 -7.69
N SER A 43 17.47 15.45 -6.68
CA SER A 43 18.14 15.12 -5.43
C SER A 43 18.61 13.66 -5.35
N ASN A 44 18.27 12.85 -6.35
CA ASN A 44 18.51 11.42 -6.44
C ASN A 44 17.97 10.64 -5.22
N GLN A 45 16.77 11.00 -4.77
CA GLN A 45 16.13 10.42 -3.59
C GLN A 45 14.89 9.60 -3.96
N LEU A 46 14.71 8.48 -3.29
CA LEU A 46 13.48 7.70 -3.30
C LEU A 46 12.68 8.00 -2.05
N SER A 47 11.40 8.35 -2.22
CA SER A 47 10.43 8.47 -1.13
C SER A 47 9.37 7.39 -1.25
N TYR A 48 8.93 6.83 -0.12
CA TYR A 48 7.74 5.98 -0.07
C TYR A 48 6.98 6.20 1.24
N THR A 49 5.68 5.93 1.23
CA THR A 49 4.83 6.00 2.44
C THR A 49 4.45 4.59 2.86
N ASP A 50 4.66 4.26 4.14
CA ASP A 50 4.33 2.93 4.68
C ASP A 50 2.83 2.77 5.04
N GLU A 51 2.43 1.59 5.52
CA GLU A 51 1.05 1.27 5.91
C GLU A 51 0.50 2.15 7.03
N LYS A 52 1.39 2.77 7.80
CA LYS A 52 1.04 3.67 8.90
C LYS A 52 0.96 5.12 8.44
N GLY A 53 1.11 5.38 7.14
CA GLY A 53 1.13 6.72 6.57
C GLY A 53 2.44 7.47 6.85
N GLN A 54 3.51 6.79 7.29
CA GLN A 54 4.79 7.44 7.57
C GLN A 54 5.64 7.52 6.30
N PRO A 55 6.13 8.72 5.93
CA PRO A 55 7.05 8.87 4.81
C PRO A 55 8.46 8.42 5.20
N HIS A 56 9.10 7.71 4.30
CA HIS A 56 10.52 7.35 4.36
C HIS A 56 11.22 7.91 3.14
N VAL A 57 12.42 8.45 3.35
CA VAL A 57 13.25 9.05 2.29
C VAL A 57 14.61 8.37 2.29
N PHE A 58 15.09 7.98 1.12
CA PHE A 58 16.36 7.30 0.91
C PHE A 58 17.18 7.99 -0.15
N ASP A 59 18.44 8.29 0.18
CA ASP A 59 19.42 8.83 -0.76
C ASP A 59 20.02 7.70 -1.61
N LEU A 60 19.77 7.72 -2.91
CA LEU A 60 20.30 6.77 -3.90
C LEU A 60 21.61 7.28 -4.54
N GLY A 61 22.08 8.47 -4.18
CA GLY A 61 23.40 8.97 -4.57
C GLY A 61 24.53 8.26 -3.83
N THR A 62 24.26 7.85 -2.59
CA THR A 62 25.23 7.17 -1.73
C THR A 62 24.82 5.77 -1.29
N GLY A 63 23.52 5.45 -1.35
CA GLY A 63 22.98 4.12 -1.07
C GLY A 63 22.52 3.36 -2.31
N SER A 64 21.96 2.17 -2.11
CA SER A 64 21.43 1.31 -3.17
C SER A 64 20.19 0.54 -2.73
N LEU A 65 19.48 -0.03 -3.70
CA LEU A 65 18.33 -0.91 -3.47
C LEU A 65 18.70 -2.35 -3.83
N GLU A 66 18.30 -3.29 -2.99
CA GLU A 66 18.48 -4.73 -3.20
C GLU A 66 17.14 -5.45 -3.07
N TYR A 67 16.71 -6.12 -4.14
CA TYR A 67 15.54 -6.99 -4.10
C TYR A 67 15.94 -8.44 -3.82
N LYS A 68 15.29 -9.06 -2.83
CA LYS A 68 15.49 -10.46 -2.46
C LYS A 68 14.28 -11.28 -2.88
N LYS A 69 14.46 -12.12 -3.89
CA LYS A 69 13.38 -12.91 -4.50
C LYS A 69 12.81 -13.97 -3.55
N GLU A 70 13.64 -14.50 -2.67
CA GLU A 70 13.28 -15.59 -1.75
C GLU A 70 12.24 -15.13 -0.71
N SER A 71 12.35 -13.87 -0.25
CA SER A 71 11.42 -13.26 0.70
C SER A 71 10.43 -12.30 0.05
N ASN A 72 10.58 -12.01 -1.24
CA ASN A 72 9.86 -10.95 -1.95
C ASN A 72 9.98 -9.58 -1.22
N SER A 73 11.17 -9.30 -0.67
CA SER A 73 11.45 -8.08 0.09
C SER A 73 12.40 -7.15 -0.66
N LEU A 74 12.23 -5.84 -0.46
CA LEU A 74 13.14 -4.81 -0.95
C LEU A 74 13.91 -4.19 0.22
N PHE A 75 15.21 -3.99 0.05
CA PHE A 75 16.10 -3.40 1.06
C PHE A 75 16.76 -2.14 0.52
N TYR A 76 16.94 -1.15 1.39
CA TYR A 76 17.86 -0.04 1.17
C TYR A 76 19.17 -0.33 1.90
N ILE A 77 20.28 -0.13 1.22
CA ILE A 77 21.63 -0.23 1.77
C ILE A 77 22.21 1.18 1.80
N ASP A 78 22.54 1.68 2.99
CA ASP A 78 23.11 3.02 3.14
C ASP A 78 24.59 3.06 2.72
N ALA A 79 25.18 4.27 2.73
CA ALA A 79 26.59 4.48 2.39
C ALA A 79 27.59 3.70 3.28
N LYS A 80 27.15 3.21 4.44
CA LYS A 80 27.95 2.42 5.39
C LYS A 80 27.72 0.91 5.22
N GLY A 81 26.87 0.50 4.27
CA GLY A 81 26.50 -0.90 4.05
C GLY A 81 25.43 -1.41 5.01
N VAL A 82 24.78 -0.55 5.79
CA VAL A 82 23.70 -0.95 6.69
C VAL A 82 22.43 -1.19 5.88
N SER A 83 21.88 -2.39 6.01
CA SER A 83 20.66 -2.80 5.33
C SER A 83 19.42 -2.49 6.16
N LYS A 84 18.42 -1.84 5.55
CA LYS A 84 17.09 -1.60 6.10
C LYS A 84 16.05 -2.19 5.15
N GLU A 85 15.22 -3.10 5.65
CA GLU A 85 14.06 -3.59 4.90
C GLU A 85 13.05 -2.47 4.71
N LEU A 86 12.53 -2.33 3.50
CA LEU A 86 11.39 -1.47 3.21
C LEU A 86 10.14 -2.30 3.46
N ALA A 87 9.37 -1.93 4.49
CA ALA A 87 8.06 -2.51 4.72
C ALA A 87 7.12 -2.07 3.57
N LEU A 88 6.94 -2.97 2.60
CA LEU A 88 6.02 -2.80 1.49
C LEU A 88 4.77 -3.61 1.79
N ASN A 89 3.62 -3.03 1.47
CA ASN A 89 2.31 -3.58 1.75
C ASN A 89 1.67 -4.16 0.49
#